data_AF-J9AX82-F1
#
_entry.id   AF-J9AX82-F1
#
_cell.length_a   1.000
_cell.length_b   1.000
_cell.length_c   1.000
_cell.angle_alpha   90.00
_cell.angle_beta   90.00
_cell.angle_gamma   90.00
#
_symmetry.space_group_name_H-M   'P 1'
#
loop_
_entity.id
_entity.type
_entity.pdbx_description
1 polymer ?
#
loop_
_entity_poly.entity_id
_entity_poly.type
_entity_poly.pdbx_seq_one_letter_code
_entity_poly.pdbx_strand_id
1 'polypeptide(L)'
;DLCRINNQLLIALGVGHPKIDQICTLLARYGIHPKMTGAGGGGSVFAFLKPDTSATVLSMIKDELTKLDYELWQPPLGGPGVVCHNSKPDLFVVPSTMIVTPSDSSSHSTPSFYLHDKKITN
;
A
#
# COMPACT_ATOMS: atom_id res chain seq x y z
N ASP A 1 12.06 -1.36 -13.91
CA ASP A 1 12.69 -0.07 -14.27
C ASP A 1 11.74 1.10 -14.49
N LEU A 2 10.60 0.93 -15.16
CA LEU A 2 9.71 2.06 -15.48
C LEU A 2 9.26 2.88 -14.26
N CYS A 3 8.93 2.22 -13.14
CA CYS A 3 8.58 2.92 -11.89
C CYS A 3 9.71 3.84 -11.42
N ARG A 4 10.95 3.33 -11.41
CA ARG A 4 12.15 4.09 -11.04
C ARG A 4 12.33 5.31 -11.93
N ILE A 5 12.30 5.12 -13.25
CA ILE A 5 12.50 6.20 -14.23
C ILE A 5 11.40 7.25 -14.08
N ASN A 6 10.14 6.83 -14.01
CA ASN A 6 9.01 7.74 -13.88
C ASN A 6 9.06 8.51 -12.54
N ASN A 7 9.45 7.86 -11.44
CA ASN A 7 9.62 8.56 -10.17
C ASN A 7 10.69 9.66 -10.24
N GLN A 8 11.81 9.40 -10.94
CA GLN A 8 12.85 10.42 -11.14
C GLN A 8 12.36 11.59 -12.00
N LEU A 9 11.56 11.32 -13.04
CA LEU A 9 10.93 12.38 -13.83
C LEU A 9 9.96 13.22 -13.00
N LEU A 10 9.19 12.60 -12.10
CA LEU A 10 8.28 13.33 -11.20
C LEU A 10 9.05 14.19 -10.19
N ILE A 11 10.17 13.69 -9.67
CA ILE A 11 11.08 14.50 -8.83
C ILE A 11 11.59 15.71 -9.63
N ALA A 12 12.02 15.51 -10.88
CA ALA A 12 12.49 16.59 -11.75
C ALA A 12 11.39 17.63 -12.08
N LEU A 13 10.12 17.23 -12.06
CA LEU A 13 8.96 18.13 -12.20
C LEU A 13 8.63 18.91 -10.91
N GLY A 14 9.38 18.70 -9.83
CA GLY A 14 9.21 19.46 -8.57
C GLY A 14 8.13 18.91 -7.65
N VAL A 15 7.58 17.72 -7.92
CA VAL A 15 6.56 17.08 -7.05
C VAL A 15 7.16 16.03 -6.09
N GLY A 16 8.47 16.12 -5.84
CA GLY A 16 9.19 15.30 -4.86
C GLY A 16 8.76 15.55 -3.41
N HIS A 17 9.17 14.67 -2.49
CA HIS A 17 8.99 14.88 -1.05
C HIS A 17 10.00 14.06 -0.23
N PRO A 18 10.65 14.62 0.83
CA PRO A 18 11.67 13.91 1.59
C PRO A 18 11.24 12.56 2.17
N LYS A 19 9.98 12.45 2.64
CA LYS A 19 9.42 11.16 3.09
C LYS A 19 9.33 10.11 1.98
N ILE A 20 9.02 10.53 0.75
CA ILE A 20 9.00 9.62 -0.41
C ILE A 20 10.42 9.17 -0.74
N ASP A 21 11.39 10.07 -0.70
CA ASP A 21 12.80 9.75 -0.95
C ASP A 21 13.34 8.76 0.11
N GLN A 22 12.91 8.90 1.36
CA GLN A 22 13.20 7.95 2.43
C GLN A 22 12.64 6.55 2.12
N ILE A 23 11.38 6.45 1.70
CA ILE A 23 10.75 5.17 1.31
C ILE A 23 11.48 4.58 0.09
N CYS A 24 11.80 5.39 -0.92
CA CYS A 24 12.53 4.96 -2.11
C CYS A 24 13.90 4.38 -1.75
N THR A 25 14.63 5.05 -0.86
CA THR A 25 15.96 4.62 -0.39
C THR A 25 15.87 3.32 0.38
N LEU A 26 14.90 3.20 1.29
CA LEU A 26 14.67 1.99 2.08
C LEU A 26 14.37 0.79 1.17
N LEU A 27 13.42 0.94 0.24
CA LEU A 27 13.00 -0.13 -0.66
C LEU A 27 14.07 -0.51 -1.68
N ALA A 28 14.90 0.44 -2.11
CA ALA A 28 16.01 0.18 -3.02
C ALA A 28 17.02 -0.83 -2.46
N ARG A 29 17.19 -0.90 -1.12
CA ARG A 29 18.05 -1.92 -0.46
C ARG A 29 17.56 -3.35 -0.70
N TYR A 30 16.26 -3.51 -0.96
CA TYR A 30 15.62 -4.78 -1.29
C TYR A 30 15.46 -4.99 -2.81
N GLY A 31 16.04 -4.11 -3.64
CA GLY A 31 15.88 -4.14 -5.10
C GLY A 31 14.47 -3.78 -5.58
N ILE A 32 13.68 -3.10 -4.73
CA ILE A 32 12.32 -2.65 -5.03
C ILE A 32 12.36 -1.15 -5.33
N HIS A 33 11.81 -0.76 -6.47
CA HIS A 33 11.84 0.63 -6.92
C HIS A 33 10.41 1.20 -6.99
N PRO A 34 9.96 1.94 -5.96
CA PRO A 34 8.63 2.52 -5.94
C PRO A 34 8.50 3.72 -6.89
N LYS A 35 7.25 4.10 -7.15
CA LYS A 35 6.84 5.34 -7.80
C LYS A 35 5.75 6.00 -6.96
N MET A 36 5.81 7.32 -6.79
CA MET A 36 4.71 8.09 -6.21
C MET A 36 3.42 7.98 -7.03
N THR A 37 2.28 8.07 -6.37
CA THR A 37 0.94 8.02 -6.97
C THR A 37 0.10 9.22 -6.53
N GLY A 38 -0.73 9.74 -7.44
CA GLY A 38 -1.47 10.99 -7.25
C GLY A 38 -0.66 12.23 -7.62
N ALA A 39 -0.86 13.32 -6.87
CA ALA A 39 -0.28 14.63 -7.15
C ALA A 39 1.24 14.73 -6.86
N GLY A 40 1.77 13.86 -6.00
CA GLY A 40 3.12 14.00 -5.43
C GLY A 40 3.11 14.89 -4.19
N GLY A 41 4.30 15.35 -3.76
CA GLY A 41 4.45 16.17 -2.55
C GLY A 41 4.19 15.43 -1.23
N GLY A 42 4.09 14.10 -1.26
CA GLY A 42 3.78 13.26 -0.10
C GLY A 42 2.78 12.16 -0.44
N GLY A 43 1.98 11.74 0.54
CA GLY A 43 0.94 10.73 0.35
C GLY A 43 1.52 9.32 0.18
N SER A 44 1.12 8.64 -0.90
CA SER A 44 1.41 7.22 -1.11
C SER A 44 2.38 6.99 -2.25
N VAL A 45 3.12 5.89 -2.13
CA VAL A 45 3.89 5.30 -3.23
C VAL A 45 3.39 3.89 -3.48
N PHE A 46 3.60 3.38 -4.68
CA PHE A 46 3.41 1.96 -4.97
C PHE A 46 4.67 1.38 -5.59
N ALA A 47 4.86 0.08 -5.39
CA ALA A 47 5.94 -0.67 -6.00
C ALA A 47 5.43 -2.04 -6.44
N PHE A 48 6.11 -2.62 -7.42
CA PHE A 48 5.87 -4.00 -7.81
C PHE A 48 6.82 -4.92 -7.05
N LEU A 49 6.25 -5.99 -6.50
CA LEU A 49 7.00 -7.10 -5.94
C LEU A 49 7.30 -8.10 -7.04
N LYS A 50 8.49 -8.71 -7.01
CA LYS A 50 8.76 -9.84 -7.88
C LYS A 50 7.98 -11.07 -7.36
N PRO A 51 7.50 -11.96 -8.24
CA PRO A 51 6.73 -13.14 -7.82
C PRO A 51 7.45 -14.05 -6.81
N ASP A 52 8.79 -14.03 -6.80
CA ASP A 52 9.68 -14.81 -5.94
C ASP A 52 10.12 -14.07 -4.67
N THR A 53 9.52 -12.92 -4.35
CA THR A 53 9.87 -12.16 -3.14
C THR A 53 9.47 -12.95 -1.89
N SER A 54 10.46 -13.33 -1.08
CA SER A 54 10.21 -14.15 0.12
C SER A 54 9.39 -13.43 1.19
N ALA A 55 8.61 -14.19 1.97
CA ALA A 55 7.84 -13.67 3.09
C ALA A 55 8.71 -12.99 4.16
N THR A 56 9.94 -13.48 4.36
CA THR A 56 10.91 -12.87 5.28
C THR A 56 11.28 -11.47 4.85
N VAL A 57 11.57 -11.26 3.55
CA VAL A 57 11.86 -9.92 3.01
C VAL A 57 10.67 -8.99 3.19
N LEU A 58 9.44 -9.47 2.96
CA LEU A 58 8.22 -8.68 3.17
C LEU A 58 8.02 -8.29 4.63
N SER A 59 8.28 -9.20 5.57
CA SER A 59 8.22 -8.90 7.02
C SER A 59 9.24 -7.83 7.40
N MET A 60 10.48 -7.96 6.93
CA MET A 60 11.54 -6.97 7.21
C MET A 60 11.17 -5.59 6.68
N ILE A 61 10.67 -5.51 5.42
CA ILE A 61 10.22 -4.25 4.83
C ILE A 61 9.07 -3.65 5.66
N LYS A 62 8.09 -4.47 6.05
CA LYS A 62 6.95 -4.02 6.86
C LYS A 62 7.43 -3.43 8.19
N ASP A 63 8.29 -4.15 8.91
CA ASP A 63 8.79 -3.72 10.21
C ASP A 63 9.58 -2.41 10.12
N GLU A 64 10.40 -2.25 9.08
CA GLU A 64 11.15 -1.01 8.88
C GLU A 64 10.25 0.17 8.49
N LEU A 65 9.23 -0.05 7.66
CA LEU A 65 8.26 0.98 7.30
C LEU A 65 7.42 1.40 8.51
N THR A 66 6.96 0.45 9.32
CA THR A 66 6.19 0.73 10.53
C THR A 66 7.01 1.48 11.58
N LYS A 67 8.32 1.20 11.71
CA LYS A 67 9.22 1.99 12.59
C LYS A 67 9.38 3.45 12.15
N LEU A 68 9.07 3.76 10.90
CA LEU A 68 9.09 5.12 10.34
C LEU A 68 7.68 5.72 10.22
N ASP A 69 6.69 5.12 10.90
CA ASP A 69 5.28 5.53 10.87
C ASP A 69 4.63 5.50 9.47
N TYR A 70 5.05 4.54 8.63
CA TYR A 70 4.42 4.26 7.34
C TYR A 70 3.58 2.98 7.39
N GLU A 71 2.44 3.02 6.69
CA GLU A 71 1.60 1.85 6.47
C GLU A 71 2.01 1.10 5.19
N LEU A 72 2.07 -0.24 5.27
CA LEU A 72 2.32 -1.10 4.10
C LEU A 72 1.07 -1.90 3.73
N TRP A 73 0.77 -1.85 2.44
CA TRP A 73 -0.43 -2.37 1.82
C TRP A 73 -0.06 -3.26 0.63
N GLN A 74 -0.73 -4.42 0.49
CA GLN A 74 -0.49 -5.35 -0.63
C GLN A 74 -1.78 -5.66 -1.42
N PRO A 75 -2.46 -4.65 -1.98
CA PRO A 75 -3.63 -4.90 -2.81
C PRO A 75 -3.21 -5.50 -4.17
N PRO A 76 -4.02 -6.38 -4.76
CA PRO A 76 -3.87 -6.74 -6.16
C PRO A 76 -4.17 -5.52 -7.05
N LEU A 77 -3.45 -5.40 -8.16
CA LEU A 77 -3.69 -4.37 -9.18
C LEU A 77 -4.49 -4.96 -10.34
N GLY A 78 -5.34 -4.13 -10.96
CA GLY A 78 -6.18 -4.57 -12.08
C GLY A 78 -7.36 -5.45 -11.66
N GLY A 79 -8.02 -5.09 -10.56
CA GLY A 79 -9.22 -5.80 -10.09
C GLY A 79 -10.37 -5.77 -11.10
N PRO A 80 -11.43 -6.57 -10.87
CA PRO A 80 -12.52 -6.80 -11.83
C PRO A 80 -13.40 -5.56 -12.12
N GLY A 81 -13.21 -4.46 -11.40
CA GLY A 81 -14.10 -3.30 -11.47
C GLY A 81 -15.40 -3.55 -10.71
N VAL A 82 -16.54 -3.23 -11.34
CA VAL A 82 -17.86 -3.38 -10.71
C VAL A 82 -18.27 -4.86 -10.70
N VAL A 83 -18.68 -5.36 -9.53
CA VAL A 83 -19.11 -6.75 -9.32
C VAL A 83 -20.40 -6.79 -8.51
N CYS A 84 -21.33 -7.68 -8.88
CA CYS A 84 -22.53 -7.97 -8.09
C CYS A 84 -22.22 -9.02 -7.03
N HIS A 85 -22.51 -8.71 -5.76
CA HIS A 85 -22.37 -9.64 -4.65
C HIS A 85 -23.76 -10.09 -4.16
N ASN A 86 -23.92 -11.40 -3.90
CA ASN A 86 -25.19 -11.97 -3.41
C ASN A 86 -25.54 -11.52 -1.97
N SER A 87 -24.55 -11.06 -1.22
CA SER A 87 -24.68 -10.50 0.12
C SER A 87 -23.66 -9.38 0.31
N LYS A 88 -23.86 -8.53 1.32
CA LYS A 88 -22.91 -7.45 1.66
C LYS A 88 -21.54 -8.08 1.99
N PRO A 89 -20.45 -7.72 1.29
CA PRO A 89 -19.13 -8.24 1.59
C PRO A 89 -18.66 -7.83 2.99
N ASP A 90 -17.92 -8.72 3.67
CA ASP A 90 -17.37 -8.51 5.00
C ASP A 90 -16.46 -7.27 5.08
N LEU A 91 -15.86 -6.85 3.96
CA LEU A 91 -15.07 -5.63 3.84
C LEU A 91 -15.82 -4.36 4.28
N PHE A 92 -17.15 -4.37 4.23
CA PHE A 92 -18.00 -3.24 4.59
C PHE A 92 -18.71 -3.42 5.95
N VAL A 93 -18.37 -4.47 6.71
CA VAL A 93 -18.92 -4.72 8.04
C VAL A 93 -18.04 -4.01 9.06
N VAL A 94 -18.52 -2.87 9.57
CA VAL A 94 -17.88 -2.16 10.68
C VAL A 94 -18.24 -2.88 11.98
N PRO A 95 -17.28 -3.33 12.81
CA PRO A 95 -17.60 -3.91 14.11
C PRO A 95 -18.26 -2.86 15.02
N SER A 96 -19.45 -3.18 15.54
CA SER A 96 -20.27 -2.28 16.37
C SER A 96 -19.65 -1.86 17.72
N THR A 97 -18.41 -2.26 18.03
CA THR A 97 -17.76 -1.99 19.33
C THR A 97 -16.98 -0.66 19.37
N MET A 98 -16.92 0.10 18.28
CA MET A 98 -16.12 1.34 18.17
C MET A 98 -16.94 2.64 18.20
N ILE A 99 -18.18 2.64 18.70
CA ILE A 99 -18.90 3.91 18.96
C ILE A 99 -18.27 4.55 20.22
N VAL A 100 -17.10 5.17 20.03
CA VAL A 100 -16.59 6.24 20.88
C VAL A 100 -16.89 7.54 20.13
N THR A 101 -17.53 8.45 20.85
CA THR A 101 -17.85 9.84 20.46
C THR A 101 -16.74 10.54 19.67
N PRO A 102 -17.07 11.41 18.70
CA PRO A 102 -16.09 12.04 17.83
C PRO A 102 -15.30 13.11 18.59
N SER A 103 -14.00 12.89 18.75
CA SER A 103 -13.01 13.95 18.95
C SER A 103 -12.10 13.97 17.74
N ASP A 104 -12.03 15.12 17.07
CA ASP A 104 -11.21 15.43 15.90
C ASP A 104 -9.82 14.80 15.95
N SER A 105 -9.55 13.85 15.05
CA SER A 105 -8.23 13.65 14.42
C SER A 105 -8.37 12.64 13.28
N SER A 106 -8.14 13.11 12.05
CA SER A 106 -8.23 12.33 10.83
C SER A 106 -7.11 11.29 10.75
N SER A 107 -7.41 10.04 11.08
CA SER A 107 -6.61 8.87 10.71
C SER A 107 -7.53 7.83 10.07
N HIS A 108 -7.77 7.98 8.77
CA HIS A 108 -8.45 6.96 7.99
C HIS A 108 -7.45 5.83 7.68
N SER A 109 -7.30 4.88 8.60
CA SER A 109 -6.69 3.59 8.27
C SER A 109 -7.71 2.79 7.49
N THR A 110 -7.39 2.48 6.24
CA THR A 110 -8.16 1.52 5.44
C THR A 110 -7.91 0.11 6.07
N PRO A 111 -8.75 -0.92 5.87
CA PRO A 111 -8.45 -2.30 6.29
C PRO A 111 -7.55 -3.05 5.29
N SER A 112 -6.44 -3.64 5.75
CA SER A 112 -5.55 -4.51 4.95
C SER A 112 -5.85 -5.98 5.24
N PHE A 113 -6.17 -6.79 4.21
CA PHE A 113 -6.19 -8.26 4.33
C PHE A 113 -5.41 -8.93 3.20
N TYR A 114 -4.54 -9.86 3.61
CA TYR A 114 -3.92 -10.88 2.78
C TYR A 114 -5.00 -11.85 2.31
N LEU A 115 -5.21 -11.96 1.00
CA LEU A 115 -6.10 -12.95 0.44
C LEU A 115 -5.38 -14.30 0.43
N HIS A 116 -5.66 -15.15 1.42
CA HIS A 116 -5.30 -16.55 1.34
C HIS A 116 -6.29 -17.20 0.36
N ASP A 117 -5.79 -17.68 -0.78
CA ASP A 117 -6.59 -18.38 -1.79
C ASP A 117 -7.40 -19.52 -1.17
N LYS A 118 -8.72 -19.33 -1.02
CA LYS A 118 -9.65 -20.44 -0.86
C LYS A 118 -9.97 -20.96 -2.25
N LYS A 119 -9.28 -22.06 -2.60
CA LYS A 119 -9.56 -22.90 -3.75
C LYS A 119 -11.06 -23.25 -3.77
N ILE A 120 -11.79 -22.72 -4.74
CA ILE A 120 -13.18 -23.12 -5.03
C ILE A 120 -13.08 -24.49 -5.72
N THR A 121 -13.41 -25.56 -5.00
CA THR A 121 -13.75 -26.85 -5.63
C THR A 121 -15.24 -26.85 -5.93
N ASN A 122 -15.57 -27.27 -7.15
CA ASN A 122 -16.92 -27.57 -7.65
C ASN A 122 -17.64 -28.59 -6.79
#